data_AF-A0A4V1ZV96-F1
#
_entry.id   AF-A0A4V1ZV96-F1
#
_cell.length_a   1.000
_cell.length_b   1.000
_cell.length_c   1.000
_cell.angle_alpha   90.00
_cell.angle_beta   90.00
_cell.angle_gamma   90.00
#
_symmetry.space_group_name_H-M   'P 1'
#
loop_
_entity.id
_entity.type
_entity.pdbx_description
1 polymer ?
#
loop_
_entity_poly.entity_id
_entity_poly.type
_entity_poly.pdbx_seq_one_letter_code
_entity_poly.pdbx_strand_id
1 'polypeptide(L)'
;MPFSDHRHEFTPEAIRKRMTQHMLHLWGVKSLSSIDPFARLVMETLASELNKISHELLHAEVGLLNRLAGLLTPDLLTVPRPAHGVVWVQPADAVAYMAPTESLFFTKRVASKPYGELDTRRDIFLSAADTVK
;
A
#
# COMPACT_ATOMS: atom_id res chain seq x y z
N MET A 1 13.33 -19.29 -1.64
CA MET A 1 12.42 -19.85 -0.61
C MET A 1 11.15 -20.30 -1.31
N PRO A 2 10.69 -21.54 -1.15
CA PRO A 2 9.52 -22.03 -1.86
C PRO A 2 8.28 -21.84 -0.99
N PHE A 3 7.73 -20.63 -0.98
CA PHE A 3 6.28 -20.51 -0.83
C PHE A 3 5.75 -20.86 -2.21
N SER A 4 5.36 -22.11 -2.39
CA SER A 4 4.79 -22.62 -3.64
C SER A 4 3.69 -21.67 -4.10
N ASP A 5 3.79 -21.22 -5.34
CA ASP A 5 2.92 -20.21 -5.94
C ASP A 5 1.53 -20.79 -6.26
N HIS A 6 0.81 -21.18 -5.20
CA HIS A 6 -0.57 -21.65 -5.26
C HIS A 6 -1.55 -20.52 -5.59
N ARG A 7 -1.08 -19.29 -5.84
CA ARG A 7 -1.93 -18.14 -6.17
C ARG A 7 -2.71 -18.37 -7.47
N HIS A 8 -2.13 -19.12 -8.40
CA HIS A 8 -2.79 -19.54 -9.63
C HIS A 8 -4.04 -20.39 -9.36
N GLU A 9 -4.03 -21.18 -8.27
CA GLU A 9 -5.16 -22.00 -7.86
C GLU A 9 -6.29 -21.16 -7.26
N PHE A 10 -6.03 -19.96 -6.75
CA PHE A 10 -7.02 -19.09 -6.13
C PHE A 10 -7.56 -18.01 -7.08
N THR A 11 -7.24 -18.10 -8.37
CA THR A 11 -7.84 -17.21 -9.38
C THR A 11 -9.35 -17.46 -9.47
N PRO A 12 -10.15 -16.42 -9.77
CA PRO A 12 -11.61 -16.55 -9.85
C PRO A 12 -12.04 -17.60 -10.89
N GLU A 13 -11.29 -17.71 -11.99
CA GLU A 13 -11.52 -18.69 -13.03
C GLU A 13 -11.21 -20.12 -12.57
N ALA A 14 -10.10 -20.32 -11.84
CA ALA A 14 -9.74 -21.63 -11.30
C ALA A 14 -10.76 -22.10 -10.25
N ILE A 15 -11.19 -21.21 -9.36
CA ILE A 15 -12.25 -21.49 -8.37
C ILE A 15 -13.55 -21.85 -9.08
N ARG A 16 -13.99 -21.05 -10.05
CA ARG A 16 -15.23 -21.29 -10.81
C ARG A 16 -15.19 -22.60 -11.59
N LYS A 17 -14.04 -22.92 -12.21
CA LYS A 17 -13.83 -24.18 -12.93
C LYS A 17 -13.94 -25.40 -12.01
N ARG A 18 -13.27 -25.36 -10.85
CA ARG A 18 -13.34 -26.45 -9.86
C ARG A 18 -14.75 -26.61 -9.29
N MET A 19 -15.41 -25.50 -8.95
CA MET A 19 -16.79 -25.48 -8.47
C MET A 19 -17.75 -26.09 -9.49
N THR A 20 -17.58 -25.73 -10.78
CA THR A 20 -18.37 -26.29 -11.88
C THR A 20 -18.16 -27.79 -12.03
N GLN A 21 -16.92 -28.27 -11.99
CA GLN A 21 -16.62 -29.70 -12.04
C GLN A 21 -17.26 -30.44 -10.85
N HIS A 22 -17.20 -29.84 -9.67
CA HIS A 22 -17.80 -30.40 -8.47
C HIS A 22 -19.33 -30.45 -8.56
N MET A 23 -19.99 -29.41 -9.08
CA MET A 23 -21.44 -29.40 -9.33
C MET A 23 -21.87 -30.51 -10.28
N LEU A 24 -21.20 -30.63 -11.44
CA LEU A 24 -21.52 -31.64 -12.44
C LEU A 24 -21.41 -33.04 -11.85
N HIS A 25 -20.36 -33.28 -11.04
CA HIS A 25 -20.17 -34.53 -10.33
C HIS A 25 -21.24 -34.79 -9.26
N LEU A 26 -21.55 -33.80 -8.42
CA LEU A 26 -22.57 -33.89 -7.36
C LEU A 26 -23.96 -34.18 -7.93
N TRP A 27 -24.33 -33.53 -9.03
CA TRP A 27 -25.63 -33.73 -9.68
C TRP A 27 -25.65 -34.91 -10.67
N GLY A 28 -24.52 -35.56 -10.94
CA GLY A 28 -24.44 -36.67 -11.87
C GLY A 28 -24.75 -36.30 -13.33
N VAL A 29 -24.56 -35.03 -13.70
CA VAL A 29 -24.91 -34.50 -15.02
C VAL A 29 -23.67 -34.11 -15.83
N LYS A 30 -23.77 -34.24 -17.16
CA LYS A 30 -22.66 -33.94 -18.08
C LYS A 30 -22.60 -32.47 -18.50
N SER A 31 -23.71 -31.73 -18.39
CA SER A 31 -23.79 -30.34 -18.83
C SER A 31 -24.33 -29.44 -17.74
N LEU A 32 -23.77 -28.24 -17.64
CA LEU A 32 -24.23 -27.24 -16.69
C LEU A 32 -25.67 -26.79 -17.01
N SER A 33 -26.12 -26.95 -18.26
CA SER A 33 -27.48 -26.59 -18.71
C SER A 33 -28.58 -27.50 -18.16
N SER A 34 -28.22 -28.68 -17.67
CA SER A 34 -29.15 -29.63 -17.05
C SER A 34 -29.28 -29.44 -15.54
N ILE A 35 -28.47 -28.55 -14.95
CA ILE A 35 -28.60 -28.17 -13.55
C ILE A 35 -29.69 -27.11 -13.42
N ASP A 36 -30.45 -27.22 -12.34
CA ASP A 36 -31.44 -26.23 -11.95
C ASP A 36 -30.85 -24.79 -11.94
N PRO A 37 -31.52 -23.79 -12.55
CA PRO A 37 -31.01 -22.43 -12.64
C PRO A 37 -30.72 -21.78 -11.27
N PHE A 38 -31.48 -22.11 -10.23
CA PHE A 38 -31.24 -21.61 -8.89
C PHE A 38 -29.99 -22.24 -8.27
N ALA A 39 -29.81 -23.56 -8.40
CA ALA A 39 -28.58 -24.23 -7.95
C ALA A 39 -27.33 -23.69 -8.65
N ARG A 40 -27.43 -23.37 -9.95
CA ARG A 40 -26.35 -22.69 -10.69
C ARG A 40 -26.04 -21.32 -10.10
N LEU A 41 -27.06 -20.52 -9.80
CA LEU A 41 -26.88 -19.19 -9.21
C LEU A 41 -26.24 -19.26 -7.82
N VAL A 42 -26.69 -20.19 -6.96
CA VAL A 42 -26.08 -20.41 -5.64
C VAL A 42 -24.60 -20.75 -5.77
N MET A 43 -24.23 -21.65 -6.68
CA MET A 43 -22.81 -22.03 -6.82
C MET A 43 -21.95 -20.92 -7.44
N GLU A 44 -22.53 -20.09 -8.31
CA GLU A 44 -21.85 -18.91 -8.84
C GLU A 44 -21.62 -17.84 -7.75
N THR A 45 -22.62 -17.59 -6.91
CA THR A 45 -22.47 -16.68 -5.76
C THR A 45 -21.45 -17.22 -4.75
N LEU A 46 -21.50 -18.51 -4.44
CA LEU A 46 -20.54 -19.17 -3.56
C LEU A 46 -19.12 -19.11 -4.12
N ALA A 47 -18.94 -19.24 -5.44
CA ALA A 47 -17.63 -19.09 -6.07
C ALA A 47 -17.08 -17.67 -5.90
N SER A 48 -17.95 -16.66 -6.01
CA SER A 48 -17.59 -15.27 -5.76
C SER A 48 -17.20 -15.04 -4.30
N GLU A 49 -17.98 -15.55 -3.35
CA GLU A 49 -17.69 -15.42 -1.90
C GLU A 49 -16.38 -16.13 -1.53
N LEU A 50 -16.16 -17.34 -2.04
CA LEU A 50 -14.90 -18.07 -1.80
C LEU A 50 -13.68 -17.31 -2.36
N ASN A 51 -13.84 -16.68 -3.53
CA ASN A 51 -12.80 -15.84 -4.09
C ASN A 51 -12.51 -14.62 -3.20
N LYS A 52 -13.54 -13.96 -2.66
CA LYS A 52 -13.36 -12.85 -1.71
C LYS A 52 -12.61 -13.29 -0.45
N ILE A 53 -13.01 -14.40 0.16
CA ILE A 53 -12.34 -14.96 1.34
C ILE A 53 -10.87 -15.27 1.04
N SER A 54 -10.57 -15.83 -0.14
CA SER A 54 -9.20 -16.10 -0.54
C SER A 54 -8.36 -14.83 -0.66
N HIS A 55 -8.93 -13.76 -1.23
CA HIS A 55 -8.28 -12.45 -1.27
C HIS A 55 -8.05 -11.87 0.14
N GLU A 56 -9.05 -11.94 1.02
CA GLU A 56 -8.93 -11.49 2.41
C GLU A 56 -7.82 -12.23 3.16
N LEU A 57 -7.71 -13.54 2.95
CA LEU A 57 -6.64 -14.35 3.55
C LEU A 57 -5.25 -13.92 3.06
N LEU A 58 -5.08 -13.69 1.75
CA LEU A 58 -3.82 -13.19 1.19
C LEU A 58 -3.47 -11.80 1.74
N HIS A 59 -4.46 -10.93 1.90
CA HIS A 59 -4.25 -9.62 2.53
C HIS A 59 -3.86 -9.76 4.01
N ALA A 60 -4.48 -10.69 4.74
CA ALA A 60 -4.13 -10.97 6.13
C ALA A 60 -2.71 -11.52 6.27
N GLU A 61 -2.26 -12.39 5.36
CA GLU A 61 -0.90 -12.91 5.32
C GLU A 61 0.13 -11.79 5.14
N VAL A 62 -0.11 -10.88 4.18
CA VAL A 62 0.74 -9.70 3.98
C VAL A 62 0.73 -8.79 5.23
N GLY A 63 -0.43 -8.61 5.86
CA GLY A 63 -0.56 -7.85 7.09
C GLY A 63 0.23 -8.45 8.26
N LEU A 64 0.17 -9.77 8.43
CA LEU A 64 0.95 -10.51 9.41
C LEU A 64 2.44 -10.41 9.13
N LEU A 65 2.85 -10.60 7.87
CA LEU A 65 4.23 -10.46 7.45
C LEU A 65 4.77 -9.06 7.77
N ASN A 66 4.01 -8.01 7.48
CA ASN A 66 4.40 -6.63 7.79
C ASN A 66 4.52 -6.38 9.29
N ARG A 67 3.61 -6.94 10.11
CA ARG A 67 3.69 -6.84 11.57
C ARG A 67 4.92 -7.56 12.12
N LEU A 68 5.19 -8.77 11.63
CA LEU A 68 6.37 -9.54 12.00
C LEU A 68 7.65 -8.83 11.58
N ALA A 69 7.70 -8.30 10.35
CA ALA A 69 8.80 -7.48 9.87
C ALA A 69 9.03 -6.27 10.78
N GLY A 70 7.97 -5.52 11.11
CA GLY A 70 8.05 -4.38 12.03
C GLY A 70 8.54 -4.73 13.44
N LEU A 71 8.21 -5.92 13.95
CA LEU A 71 8.73 -6.42 15.24
C LEU A 71 10.20 -6.83 15.15
N LEU A 72 10.65 -7.37 14.02
CA LEU A 72 12.02 -7.83 13.80
C LEU A 72 12.98 -6.70 13.39
N THR A 73 12.47 -5.63 12.76
CA THR A 73 13.25 -4.45 12.34
C THR A 73 12.70 -3.13 12.90
N PRO A 74 12.62 -3.00 14.24
CA PRO A 74 12.08 -1.79 14.86
C PRO A 74 12.89 -0.55 14.49
N ASP A 75 14.22 -0.62 14.47
CA ASP A 75 15.10 0.55 14.29
C ASP A 75 15.03 1.22 12.90
N LEU A 76 14.52 0.55 11.87
CA LEU A 76 14.41 1.12 10.52
C LEU A 76 13.04 1.72 10.22
N LEU A 77 11.98 1.22 10.88
CA LEU A 77 10.59 1.59 10.60
C LEU A 77 9.93 2.41 11.71
N THR A 78 10.52 2.45 12.92
CA THR A 78 9.98 3.21 14.06
C THR A 78 10.66 4.55 14.30
N VAL A 79 11.76 4.85 13.59
CA VAL A 79 12.43 6.15 13.70
C VAL A 79 11.53 7.24 13.14
N PRO A 80 11.25 8.33 13.89
CA PRO A 80 10.53 9.47 13.36
C PRO A 80 11.30 10.02 12.15
N ARG A 81 10.68 10.00 10.97
CA ARG A 81 11.26 10.61 9.76
C ARG A 81 10.79 12.08 9.71
N PRO A 82 11.61 13.05 10.16
CA PRO A 82 11.24 14.45 10.03
C PRO A 82 11.07 14.81 8.55
N ALA A 83 10.31 15.88 8.30
CA ALA A 83 10.28 16.49 6.98
C ALA A 83 11.72 16.88 6.60
N HIS A 84 12.20 16.37 5.47
CA HIS A 84 13.53 16.62 4.95
C HIS A 84 13.40 17.29 3.58
N GLY A 85 14.36 18.15 3.27
CA GLY A 85 14.41 18.88 2.01
C GLY A 85 15.85 19.28 1.71
N VAL A 86 16.15 19.48 0.43
CA VAL A 86 17.45 19.98 -0.01
C VAL A 86 17.31 21.46 -0.29
N VAL A 87 18.20 22.26 0.29
CA VAL A 87 18.28 23.71 0.06
C VAL A 87 19.60 23.98 -0.63
N TRP A 88 19.54 24.70 -1.74
CA TRP A 88 20.72 25.26 -2.37
C TRP A 88 20.83 26.73 -2.00
N VAL A 89 21.95 27.12 -1.41
CA VAL A 89 22.24 28.50 -1.01
C VAL A 89 23.52 28.93 -1.68
N GLN A 90 23.51 30.12 -2.27
CA GLN A 90 24.70 30.76 -2.79
C GLN A 90 25.08 31.91 -1.83
N PRO A 91 26.32 31.93 -1.30
CA PRO A 91 26.74 33.03 -0.45
C PRO A 91 26.85 34.33 -1.26
N ALA A 92 26.54 35.45 -0.62
CA ALA A 92 26.77 36.77 -1.20
C ALA A 92 28.26 37.13 -1.24
N ASP A 93 29.01 36.63 -0.25
CA ASP A 93 30.46 36.83 -0.12
C ASP A 93 31.26 35.66 -0.69
N ALA A 94 32.56 35.86 -0.90
CA ALA A 94 33.47 34.85 -1.45
C ALA A 94 33.53 33.57 -0.59
N VAL A 95 33.30 33.68 0.72
CA VAL A 95 33.23 32.57 1.67
C VAL A 95 32.18 32.93 2.73
N ALA A 96 31.29 31.99 3.05
CA ALA A 96 30.36 32.10 4.18
C ALA A 96 30.41 30.82 5.03
N TYR A 97 30.41 30.99 6.35
CA TYR A 97 30.36 29.89 7.31
C TYR A 97 28.98 29.86 7.95
N MET A 98 28.40 28.67 8.09
CA MET A 98 27.11 28.49 8.75
C MET A 98 27.31 27.67 10.03
N ALA A 99 26.89 28.22 11.16
CA ALA A 99 26.98 27.52 12.44
C ALA A 99 25.84 26.51 12.59
N PRO A 100 26.02 25.40 13.34
CA PRO A 100 24.95 24.42 13.61
C PRO A 100 23.72 25.00 14.32
N THR A 101 23.87 26.17 14.95
CA THR A 101 22.80 26.91 15.62
C THR A 101 21.99 27.81 14.69
N GLU A 102 22.46 28.00 13.46
CA GLU A 102 21.79 28.84 12.47
C GLU A 102 20.78 28.01 11.67
N SER A 103 19.61 28.59 11.41
CA SER A 103 18.55 27.95 10.61
C SER A 103 18.30 28.76 9.35
N LEU A 104 18.10 28.07 8.23
CA LEU A 104 17.61 28.70 7.01
C LEU A 104 16.09 28.77 7.07
N PHE A 105 15.51 29.79 6.46
CA PHE A 105 14.07 29.85 6.28
C PHE A 105 13.71 30.24 4.85
N PHE A 106 12.58 29.74 4.38
CA PHE A 106 11.98 30.15 3.12
C PHE A 106 10.50 30.40 3.31
N THR A 107 10.04 31.57 2.88
CA THR A 107 8.62 31.95 2.94
C THR A 107 7.88 31.38 1.73
N LYS A 108 7.00 30.42 1.97
CA LYS A 108 6.12 29.83 0.95
C LYS A 108 4.70 30.35 1.10
N ARG A 109 4.04 30.69 -0.03
CA ARG A 109 2.58 30.88 -0.04
C ARG A 109 1.91 29.51 -0.11
N VAL A 110 0.99 29.24 0.81
CA VAL A 110 0.24 27.99 0.95
C VAL A 110 -1.25 28.32 1.03
N ALA A 111 -2.09 27.48 0.45
CA ALA A 111 -3.53 27.61 0.57
C ALA A 111 -4.01 27.18 1.96
N SER A 112 -4.76 28.03 2.66
CA SER A 112 -5.37 27.71 3.95
C SER A 112 -6.47 26.64 3.85
N LYS A 113 -7.09 26.52 2.68
CA LYS A 113 -8.18 25.58 2.38
C LYS A 113 -7.73 24.54 1.34
N PRO A 114 -8.21 23.28 1.43
CA PRO A 114 -8.01 22.33 0.34
C PRO A 114 -8.63 22.89 -0.95
N TYR A 115 -7.87 22.93 -2.05
CA TYR A 115 -8.24 23.55 -3.32
C TYR A 115 -8.52 25.07 -3.30
N GLY A 116 -8.00 25.79 -2.29
CA GLY A 116 -8.09 27.26 -2.22
C GLY A 116 -6.96 28.00 -2.93
N GLU A 117 -7.09 29.32 -3.07
CA GLU A 117 -6.01 30.19 -3.51
C GLU A 117 -4.87 30.25 -2.47
N LEU A 118 -3.66 30.57 -2.93
CA LEU A 118 -2.46 30.71 -2.08
C LEU A 118 -2.52 31.98 -1.24
N ASP A 119 -3.34 31.98 -0.19
CA ASP A 119 -3.65 33.13 0.65
C ASP A 119 -2.66 33.34 1.82
N THR A 120 -2.07 32.26 2.34
CA THR A 120 -1.30 32.30 3.59
C THR A 120 0.19 32.24 3.30
N ARG A 121 0.97 33.22 3.79
CA ARG A 121 2.44 33.11 3.82
C ARG A 121 2.87 32.33 5.06
N ARG A 122 3.66 31.28 4.88
CA ARG A 122 4.25 30.50 5.97
C ARG A 122 5.75 30.45 5.80
N ASP A 123 6.46 30.71 6.89
CA ASP A 123 7.90 30.54 6.96
C ASP A 123 8.20 29.08 7.28
N ILE A 124 8.99 28.45 6.42
CA ILE A 124 9.45 27.07 6.58
C ILE A 124 10.89 27.15 7.06
N PHE A 125 11.13 26.74 8.30
CA PHE A 125 12.45 26.67 8.90
C PHE A 125 13.11 25.34 8.59
N LEU A 126 14.38 25.40 8.19
CA LEU A 126 15.21 24.28 7.81
C LEU A 126 16.48 24.34 8.65
N SER A 127 16.72 23.28 9.42
CA SER A 127 17.96 23.07 10.17
C SER A 127 18.87 22.15 9.37
N ALA A 128 20.18 22.40 9.43
CA ALA A 128 21.14 21.51 8.80
C ALA A 128 21.12 20.14 9.50
N ALA A 129 21.18 19.06 8.72
CA ALA A 129 21.27 17.70 9.27
C ALA A 129 22.66 17.41 9.85
N ASP A 130 23.68 18.12 9.37
CA ASP A 130 25.07 18.02 9.79
C ASP A 130 25.82 19.34 9.48
N THR A 131 27.00 19.53 10.04
CA THR A 131 27.91 20.64 9.72
C THR A 131 28.21 20.70 8.22
N VAL A 132 27.75 21.78 7.57
CA VAL A 132 28.08 22.08 6.17
C VAL A 132 29.41 22.84 6.16
N LYS A 133 30.44 22.26 5.53
CA LYS A 133 31.77 22.86 5.38
C LYS A 133 31.88 23.63 4.06
#